data_AF-A0A3P6UU01-F1
#
_entry.id   AF-A0A3P6UU01-F1
#
_cell.length_a   1.000
_cell.length_b   1.000
_cell.length_c   1.000
_cell.angle_alpha   90.00
_cell.angle_beta   90.00
_cell.angle_gamma   90.00
#
_symmetry.space_group_name_H-M   'P 1'
#
loop_
_entity.id
_entity.type
_entity.pdbx_description
1 polymer ?
#
loop_
_entity_poly.entity_id
_entity_poly.type
_entity_poly.pdbx_seq_one_letter_code
_entity_poly.pdbx_strand_id
1 'polypeptide(L)'
;MVEKFRGVSHAIAHRYLRSLMLVINPTRDDENDAVEMYIWHMRYGVGDDHGAELTGTDGTIMASLRYEGIQSVKKQVLDLFKAIRGLCKIVLAPLPTAAAATLRATYTDWTPEDYQAPGFYPSPEKPILRPEAEEIRMGTLQTGHHTFVFLYEFF
;
A
#
# COMPACT_ATOMS: atom_id res chain seq x y z
N MET A 1 2.75 13.25 12.16
CA MET A 1 2.38 11.83 11.87
C MET A 1 0.88 11.58 12.04
N VAL A 2 0.26 11.97 13.16
CA VAL A 2 -1.20 11.84 13.38
C VAL A 2 -2.05 12.47 12.27
N GLU A 3 -1.68 13.68 11.82
CA GLU A 3 -2.40 14.36 10.74
C GLU A 3 -2.36 13.61 9.41
N LYS A 4 -1.22 12.99 9.06
CA LYS A 4 -1.10 12.13 7.87
C LYS A 4 -2.09 10.97 7.94
N PHE A 5 -2.22 10.29 9.08
CA PHE A 5 -3.19 9.20 9.21
C PHE A 5 -4.64 9.69 9.13
N ARG A 6 -4.95 10.88 9.66
CA ARG A 6 -6.26 11.51 9.41
C ARG A 6 -6.50 11.77 7.92
N GLY A 7 -5.49 12.28 7.21
CA GLY A 7 -5.58 12.52 5.76
C GLY A 7 -5.73 11.23 4.96
N VAL A 8 -5.03 10.16 5.34
CA VAL A 8 -5.23 8.81 4.78
C VAL A 8 -6.66 8.37 5.00
N SER A 9 -7.17 8.37 6.23
CA SER A 9 -8.55 7.95 6.53
C SER A 9 -9.59 8.73 5.73
N HIS A 10 -9.40 10.04 5.59
CA HIS A 10 -10.24 10.88 4.75
C HIS A 10 -10.21 10.43 3.28
N ALA A 11 -9.01 10.23 2.73
CA ALA A 11 -8.83 9.77 1.35
C ALA A 11 -9.41 8.36 1.11
N ILE A 12 -9.36 7.45 2.09
CA ILE A 12 -10.01 6.13 2.00
C ILE A 12 -11.52 6.30 1.91
N ALA A 13 -12.10 7.10 2.82
CA ALA A 13 -13.55 7.28 2.90
C ALA A 13 -14.14 7.85 1.60
N HIS A 14 -13.39 8.71 0.91
CA HIS A 14 -13.77 9.31 -0.38
C HIS A 14 -13.34 8.48 -1.59
N ARG A 15 -12.72 7.32 -1.38
CA ARG A 15 -12.17 6.45 -2.44
C ARG A 15 -11.09 7.12 -3.29
N TYR A 16 -10.38 8.08 -2.71
CA TYR A 16 -9.32 8.84 -3.38
C TYR A 16 -7.96 8.20 -3.24
N LEU A 17 -7.68 7.47 -2.17
CA LEU A 17 -6.34 6.90 -1.97
C LEU A 17 -6.14 5.67 -2.86
N ARG A 18 -5.16 5.70 -3.76
CA ARG A 18 -4.75 4.55 -4.59
C ARG A 18 -3.68 3.72 -3.89
N SER A 19 -2.66 4.38 -3.37
CA SER A 19 -1.59 3.73 -2.61
C SER A 19 -1.12 4.58 -1.45
N LEU A 20 -0.80 3.93 -0.33
CA LEU A 20 0.05 4.50 0.72
C LEU A 20 1.40 3.78 0.65
N MET A 21 2.48 4.53 0.79
CA MET A 21 3.85 4.00 0.71
C MET A 21 4.65 4.52 1.89
N LEU A 22 5.34 3.62 2.58
CA LEU A 22 6.47 3.97 3.44
C LEU A 22 7.74 3.74 2.63
N VAL A 23 8.40 4.83 2.27
CA VAL A 23 9.64 4.84 1.49
C VAL A 23 10.80 5.04 2.45
N ILE A 24 11.78 4.14 2.40
CA ILE A 24 13.02 4.23 3.16
C ILE A 24 14.13 4.62 2.19
N ASN A 25 14.82 5.71 2.48
CA ASN A 25 15.99 6.19 1.74
C ASN A 25 17.24 6.01 2.62
N PRO A 26 18.43 5.78 2.04
CA PRO A 26 19.66 5.54 2.80
C PRO A 26 20.12 6.79 3.56
N THR A 27 19.74 7.97 3.06
CA THR A 27 19.94 9.28 3.69
C THR A 27 18.69 10.14 3.50
N ARG A 28 18.62 11.27 4.21
CA ARG A 28 17.51 12.23 4.07
C ARG A 28 17.56 13.04 2.77
N ASP A 29 18.74 13.22 2.21
CA ASP A 29 18.96 14.15 1.10
C ASP A 29 18.74 13.48 -0.28
N ASP A 30 18.60 12.16 -0.31
CA ASP A 30 18.40 11.38 -1.53
C ASP A 30 17.00 10.74 -1.56
N GLU A 31 15.99 11.56 -1.89
CA GLU A 31 14.59 11.12 -1.94
C GLU A 31 14.28 10.19 -3.13
N ASN A 32 15.22 10.05 -4.08
CA ASN A 32 15.07 9.27 -5.31
C ASN A 32 15.83 7.93 -5.29
N ASP A 33 16.57 7.64 -4.23
CA ASP A 33 17.24 6.37 -4.01
C ASP A 33 16.52 5.57 -2.90
N ALA A 34 15.31 5.09 -3.18
CA ALA A 34 14.61 4.25 -2.20
C ALA A 34 15.37 2.91 -2.05
N VAL A 35 15.64 2.48 -0.81
CA VAL A 35 16.28 1.20 -0.46
C VAL A 35 15.29 0.16 0.08
N GLU A 36 14.15 0.60 0.61
CA GLU A 36 13.04 -0.29 0.94
C GLU A 36 11.72 0.46 0.74
N MET A 37 10.70 -0.24 0.23
CA MET A 37 9.35 0.31 0.10
C MET A 37 8.29 -0.66 0.60
N TYR A 38 7.45 -0.19 1.51
CA TYR A 38 6.28 -0.91 2.00
C TYR A 38 5.04 -0.24 1.41
N ILE A 39 4.31 -0.96 0.56
CA ILE A 39 3.25 -0.41 -0.26
C ILE A 39 1.92 -1.05 0.10
N TRP A 40 0.95 -0.21 0.45
CA TRP A 40 -0.45 -0.59 0.58
C TRP A 40 -1.21 -0.08 -0.65
N HIS A 41 -1.51 -0.97 -1.59
CA HIS A 41 -2.39 -0.69 -2.72
C HIS A 41 -3.85 -0.91 -2.35
N MET A 42 -4.69 0.05 -2.69
CA MET A 42 -6.13 -0.01 -2.46
C MET A 42 -6.92 -0.27 -3.73
N ARG A 43 -7.92 -1.13 -3.58
CA ARG A 43 -8.99 -1.36 -4.56
C ARG A 43 -10.33 -1.12 -3.87
N TYR A 44 -11.17 -0.32 -4.50
CA TYR A 44 -12.53 -0.05 -4.05
C TYR A 44 -13.49 -0.90 -4.89
N GLY A 45 -14.49 -1.52 -4.24
CA GLY A 45 -15.54 -2.23 -4.96
C GLY A 45 -16.31 -1.30 -5.90
N VAL A 46 -16.67 -1.80 -7.08
CA VAL A 46 -17.51 -1.08 -8.04
C VAL A 46 -18.97 -1.43 -7.77
N GLY A 47 -19.77 -0.44 -7.37
CA GLY A 47 -21.20 -0.65 -7.05
C GLY A 47 -21.43 -1.34 -5.70
N ASP A 48 -22.52 -2.11 -5.63
CA ASP A 48 -22.93 -2.92 -4.45
C ASP A 48 -22.27 -4.31 -4.46
N ASP A 49 -21.35 -4.55 -5.40
CA ASP A 49 -20.63 -5.81 -5.51
C ASP A 49 -19.35 -5.76 -4.66
N HIS A 50 -19.37 -6.53 -3.57
CA HIS A 50 -18.29 -6.63 -2.58
C HIS A 50 -17.12 -7.52 -3.05
N GLY A 51 -17.10 -7.87 -4.33
CA GLY A 51 -16.10 -8.70 -4.97
C GLY A 51 -15.05 -7.91 -5.75
N ALA A 52 -13.79 -8.32 -5.65
CA ALA A 52 -12.79 -7.99 -6.67
C ALA A 52 -12.58 -9.24 -7.53
N GLU A 53 -12.93 -9.16 -8.81
CA GLU A 53 -12.74 -10.24 -9.77
C GLU A 53 -11.37 -10.12 -10.43
N LEU A 54 -10.58 -11.19 -10.35
CA LEU A 54 -9.42 -11.41 -11.21
C LEU A 54 -9.94 -12.07 -12.47
N THR A 55 -9.90 -11.34 -13.57
CA THR A 55 -10.31 -11.83 -14.89
C THR A 55 -9.08 -12.29 -15.67
N GLY A 56 -9.15 -13.47 -16.28
CA GLY A 56 -8.18 -13.97 -17.23
C GLY A 56 -8.21 -13.16 -18.53
N THR A 57 -7.20 -13.36 -19.36
CA THR A 57 -7.05 -12.65 -20.65
C THR A 57 -8.16 -12.95 -21.65
N ASP A 58 -8.92 -14.02 -21.42
CA ASP A 58 -10.10 -14.46 -22.17
C ASP A 58 -11.43 -13.92 -21.60
N GLY A 59 -11.39 -13.10 -20.55
CA GLY A 59 -12.59 -12.61 -19.87
C GLY A 59 -13.14 -13.56 -18.81
N THR A 60 -12.50 -14.71 -18.56
CA THR A 60 -12.96 -15.69 -17.57
C THR A 60 -12.62 -15.22 -16.15
N ILE A 61 -13.56 -15.20 -15.22
CA ILE A 61 -13.28 -14.87 -13.81
C ILE A 61 -12.44 -16.00 -13.21
N MET A 62 -11.15 -15.76 -13.03
CA MET A 62 -10.17 -16.72 -12.49
C MET A 62 -10.23 -16.80 -10.97
N ALA A 63 -10.56 -15.70 -10.29
CA ALA A 63 -10.80 -15.70 -8.86
C ALA A 63 -11.68 -14.50 -8.47
N SER A 64 -12.70 -14.72 -7.64
CA SER A 64 -13.40 -13.63 -6.96
C SER A 64 -12.88 -13.56 -5.53
N LEU A 65 -12.20 -12.47 -5.18
CA LEU A 65 -11.93 -12.17 -3.78
C LEU A 65 -13.26 -11.71 -3.18
N ARG A 66 -13.82 -12.42 -2.20
CA ARG A 66 -15.09 -12.06 -1.53
C ARG A 66 -14.87 -11.84 -0.03
N TYR A 67 -15.58 -10.88 0.54
CA TYR A 67 -15.56 -10.64 1.98
C TYR A 67 -16.24 -11.80 2.72
N GLU A 68 -15.48 -12.51 3.55
CA GLU A 68 -15.94 -13.69 4.31
C GLU A 68 -16.31 -13.37 5.76
N GLY A 69 -16.49 -12.09 6.10
CA GLY A 69 -16.80 -11.65 7.46
C GLY A 69 -15.58 -11.24 8.29
N ILE A 70 -15.87 -10.62 9.44
CA ILE A 70 -14.86 -9.94 10.29
C ILE A 70 -13.79 -10.89 10.84
N GLN A 71 -14.10 -12.18 11.02
CA GLN A 71 -13.12 -13.16 11.50
C GLN A 71 -12.05 -13.46 10.44
N SER A 72 -12.42 -13.49 9.16
CA SER A 72 -11.46 -13.64 8.05
C SER A 72 -10.53 -12.41 8.00
N VAL A 73 -11.08 -11.20 8.15
CA VAL A 73 -10.27 -9.97 8.24
C VAL A 73 -9.29 -10.01 9.41
N LYS A 74 -9.74 -10.38 10.61
CA LYS A 74 -8.86 -10.50 11.79
C LYS A 74 -7.71 -11.48 11.53
N LYS A 75 -8.01 -12.62 10.91
CA LYS A 75 -6.99 -13.60 10.52
C LYS A 75 -6.00 -13.00 9.52
N GLN A 76 -6.48 -12.36 8.46
CA GLN A 76 -5.62 -11.73 7.45
C GLN A 76 -4.71 -10.64 8.05
N VAL A 77 -5.22 -9.84 8.99
CA VAL A 77 -4.42 -8.86 9.73
C VAL A 77 -3.33 -9.54 10.57
N LEU A 78 -3.68 -10.62 11.29
CA LEU A 78 -2.70 -11.37 12.08
C LEU A 78 -1.62 -12.00 11.20
N ASP A 79 -2.00 -12.57 10.06
CA ASP A 79 -1.08 -13.19 9.14
C ASP A 79 -0.16 -12.16 8.46
N LEU A 80 -0.68 -10.97 8.13
CA LEU A 80 0.14 -9.85 7.67
C LEU A 80 1.16 -9.41 8.72
N PHE A 81 0.76 -9.26 9.99
CA PHE A 81 1.71 -8.91 11.05
C PHE A 81 2.78 -9.98 11.28
N LYS A 82 2.43 -11.26 11.16
CA LYS A 82 3.41 -12.36 11.22
C LYS A 82 4.38 -12.28 10.05
N ALA A 83 3.89 -12.02 8.83
CA ALA A 83 4.71 -11.88 7.64
C ALA A 83 5.70 -10.70 7.78
N ILE A 84 5.22 -9.51 8.18
CA ILE A 84 6.07 -8.34 8.43
C ILE A 84 7.11 -8.65 9.51
N ARG A 85 6.71 -9.28 10.62
CA ARG A 85 7.65 -9.66 11.69
C ARG A 85 8.70 -10.66 11.19
N GLY A 86 8.31 -11.63 10.36
CA GLY A 86 9.21 -12.61 9.77
C GLY A 86 10.23 -11.92 8.86
N LEU A 87 9.75 -11.06 7.96
CA LEU A 87 10.57 -10.26 7.06
C LEU A 87 11.62 -9.45 7.83
N CYS A 88 11.20 -8.60 8.77
CA CYS A 88 12.11 -7.71 9.51
C CYS A 88 13.07 -8.44 10.45
N LYS A 89 12.79 -9.69 10.86
CA LYS A 89 13.67 -10.44 11.80
C LYS A 89 14.61 -11.42 11.13
N ILE A 90 14.20 -11.99 10.00
CA ILE A 90 14.85 -13.17 9.42
C ILE A 90 15.46 -12.83 8.05
N VAL A 91 14.82 -11.92 7.30
CA VAL A 91 15.16 -11.68 5.90
C VAL A 91 15.96 -10.40 5.73
N LEU A 92 15.57 -9.31 6.39
CA LEU A 92 16.16 -8.00 6.14
C LEU A 92 17.44 -7.75 6.93
N ALA A 93 18.42 -7.18 6.24
CA ALA A 93 19.58 -6.59 6.88
C ALA A 93 19.18 -5.33 7.68
N PRO A 94 19.97 -4.92 8.69
CA PRO A 94 19.73 -3.66 9.39
C PRO A 94 19.80 -2.47 8.44
N LEU A 95 18.86 -1.53 8.59
CA LEU A 95 18.90 -0.27 7.86
C LEU A 95 20.15 0.56 8.20
N PRO A 96 20.67 1.38 7.25
CA PRO A 96 21.74 2.32 7.52
C PRO A 96 21.39 3.28 8.68
N THR A 97 22.39 3.70 9.46
CA THR A 97 22.19 4.63 10.58
C THR A 97 21.61 5.98 10.15
N ALA A 98 21.92 6.42 8.92
CA ALA A 98 21.44 7.68 8.36
C ALA A 98 20.09 7.55 7.63
N ALA A 99 19.48 6.36 7.62
CA ALA A 99 18.27 6.11 6.86
C ALA A 99 17.13 7.04 7.29
N ALA A 100 16.39 7.53 6.30
CA ALA A 100 15.24 8.38 6.48
C ALA A 100 13.99 7.66 5.96
N ALA A 101 12.85 7.91 6.61
CA ALA A 101 11.57 7.30 6.25
C ALA A 101 10.54 8.37 5.91
N THR A 102 9.90 8.22 4.76
CA THR A 102 8.89 9.15 4.24
C THR A 102 7.60 8.42 3.90
N LEU A 103 6.47 8.94 4.39
CA LEU A 103 5.15 8.50 3.96
C LEU A 103 4.71 9.29 2.72
N ARG A 104 4.43 8.56 1.63
CA ARG A 104 3.88 9.07 0.37
C ARG A 104 2.52 8.46 0.09
N ALA A 105 1.66 9.21 -0.59
CA ALA A 105 0.34 8.79 -1.00
C ALA A 105 0.14 9.09 -2.49
N THR A 106 -0.51 8.18 -3.21
CA THR A 106 -0.99 8.40 -4.57
C THR A 106 -2.50 8.32 -4.59
N TYR A 107 -3.11 9.01 -5.56
CA TYR A 107 -4.55 9.12 -5.65
C TYR A 107 -5.12 8.39 -6.87
N THR A 108 -6.42 8.11 -6.83
CA THR A 108 -7.18 7.47 -7.92
C THR A 108 -7.49 8.46 -9.03
N ASP A 109 -7.81 7.98 -10.23
CA ASP A 109 -7.98 8.83 -11.43
C ASP A 109 -9.19 9.77 -11.35
N TRP A 110 -10.14 9.48 -10.45
CA TRP A 110 -11.34 10.30 -10.22
C TRP A 110 -11.19 11.27 -9.03
N THR A 111 -10.01 11.35 -8.43
CA THR A 111 -9.73 12.31 -7.36
C THR A 111 -9.69 13.73 -7.95
N PRO A 112 -10.32 14.75 -7.32
CA PRO A 112 -10.24 16.14 -7.79
C PRO A 112 -8.78 16.62 -7.92
N GLU A 113 -8.48 17.40 -8.95
CA GLU A 113 -7.10 17.85 -9.24
C GLU A 113 -6.49 18.71 -8.12
N ASP A 114 -7.33 19.43 -7.38
CA ASP A 114 -6.94 20.29 -6.26
C ASP A 114 -6.98 19.57 -4.90
N TYR A 115 -7.33 18.28 -4.88
CA TYR A 115 -7.40 17.52 -3.64
C TYR A 115 -6.01 17.26 -3.06
N GLN A 116 -5.86 17.59 -1.78
CA GLN A 116 -4.68 17.25 -0.99
C GLN A 116 -5.10 16.62 0.33
N ALA A 117 -4.67 15.38 0.58
CA ALA A 117 -4.92 14.75 1.87
C ALA A 117 -4.23 15.55 3.00
N PRO A 118 -4.94 15.85 4.10
CA PRO A 118 -4.37 16.52 5.26
C PRO A 118 -3.05 15.90 5.75
N GLY A 119 -2.07 16.75 6.02
CA GLY A 119 -0.73 16.33 6.48
C GLY A 119 0.21 15.81 5.39
N PHE A 120 -0.26 15.71 4.14
CA PHE A 120 0.58 15.46 2.97
C PHE A 120 0.77 16.74 2.16
N TYR A 121 1.86 16.78 1.39
CA TYR A 121 2.18 17.88 0.50
C TYR A 121 2.28 17.34 -0.94
N PRO A 122 2.02 18.18 -1.95
CA PRO A 122 2.21 17.80 -3.34
C PRO A 122 3.65 17.35 -3.62
N SER A 123 3.78 16.24 -4.32
CA SER A 123 5.07 15.68 -4.74
C SER A 123 4.88 15.13 -6.15
N PRO A 124 5.29 15.88 -7.20
CA PRO A 124 5.02 15.49 -8.58
C PRO A 124 5.81 14.24 -9.00
N GLU A 125 6.95 14.00 -8.35
CA GLU A 125 7.79 12.85 -8.62
C GLU A 125 7.28 11.60 -7.91
N LYS A 126 7.15 10.50 -8.66
CA LYS A 126 6.94 9.17 -8.08
C LYS A 126 8.22 8.75 -7.36
N PRO A 127 8.14 7.98 -6.26
CA PRO A 127 9.32 7.31 -5.73
C PRO A 127 9.96 6.47 -6.84
N ILE A 128 11.26 6.66 -7.04
CA ILE A 128 12.03 5.86 -8.00
C ILE A 128 12.59 4.68 -7.22
N LEU A 129 12.20 3.48 -7.63
CA LEU A 129 12.82 2.22 -7.19
C LEU A 129 14.05 1.98 -8.04
N ARG A 130 15.10 1.37 -7.46
CA ARG A 130 16.22 0.94 -8.30
C ARG A 130 15.73 -0.18 -9.24
N PRO A 131 16.29 -0.27 -10.46
CA PRO A 131 15.85 -1.23 -11.47
C PRO A 131 15.90 -2.69 -11.03
N GLU A 132 16.75 -3.02 -10.06
CA GLU A 132 16.97 -4.36 -9.53
C GLU A 132 16.05 -4.71 -8.35
N ALA A 133 15.06 -3.87 -8.01
CA ALA A 133 14.14 -4.13 -6.90
C ALA A 133 13.39 -5.45 -7.07
N GLU A 134 13.36 -6.28 -6.03
CA GLU A 134 12.48 -7.44 -5.96
C GLU A 134 11.16 -7.08 -5.25
N GLU A 135 10.04 -7.59 -5.74
CA GLU A 135 8.71 -7.41 -5.13
C GLU A 135 8.24 -8.70 -4.45
N ILE A 136 7.80 -8.59 -3.19
CA ILE A 136 7.14 -9.65 -2.44
C ILE A 136 5.74 -9.18 -2.05
N ARG A 137 4.72 -9.94 -2.48
CA ARG A 137 3.36 -9.79 -1.96
C ARG A 137 3.26 -10.43 -0.58
N MET A 138 3.17 -9.61 0.46
CA MET A 138 3.11 -10.11 1.84
C MET A 138 1.71 -10.53 2.27
N GLY A 139 0.67 -9.98 1.63
CA GLY A 139 -0.69 -10.29 2.03
C GLY A 139 -1.76 -9.45 1.36
N THR A 140 -3.00 -9.73 1.75
CA THR A 140 -4.17 -9.00 1.28
C THR A 140 -5.19 -8.93 2.41
N LEU A 141 -5.76 -7.74 2.60
CA LEU A 141 -6.88 -7.51 3.52
C LEU A 141 -8.12 -7.25 2.70
N GLN A 142 -9.19 -8.01 2.95
CA GLN A 142 -10.44 -7.83 2.25
C GLN A 142 -11.57 -7.54 3.23
N THR A 143 -12.15 -6.35 3.10
CA THR A 143 -13.37 -5.94 3.80
C THR A 143 -14.56 -5.95 2.84
N GLY A 144 -15.76 -5.62 3.33
CA GLY A 144 -16.95 -5.51 2.45
C GLY A 144 -16.81 -4.45 1.35
N HIS A 145 -16.03 -3.39 1.54
CA HIS A 145 -15.99 -2.26 0.60
C HIS A 145 -14.59 -1.94 0.04
N HIS A 146 -13.55 -2.48 0.69
CA HIS A 146 -12.16 -2.18 0.40
C HIS A 146 -11.33 -3.45 0.38
N THR A 147 -10.45 -3.55 -0.60
CA THR A 147 -9.40 -4.54 -0.66
C THR A 147 -8.06 -3.83 -0.61
N PHE A 148 -7.17 -4.28 0.25
CA PHE A 148 -5.81 -3.78 0.39
C PHE A 148 -4.85 -4.89 -0.01
N VAL A 149 -3.94 -4.63 -0.94
CA VAL A 149 -2.81 -5.51 -1.21
C VAL A 149 -1.57 -4.89 -0.59
N PHE A 150 -0.85 -5.67 0.20
CA PHE A 150 0.42 -5.24 0.78
C PHE A 150 1.57 -5.85 0.00
N LEU A 151 2.40 -4.97 -0.57
CA LEU A 151 3.62 -5.31 -1.28
C LEU A 151 4.81 -4.78 -0.50
N TYR A 152 5.91 -5.50 -0.61
CA TYR A 152 7.21 -5.10 -0.09
C TYR A 152 8.22 -5.15 -1.23
N GLU A 153 8.96 -4.07 -1.43
CA GLU A 153 9.96 -3.94 -2.48
C GLU A 153 11.30 -3.58 -1.87
N PHE A 154 12.38 -4.24 -2.31
CA PHE A 154 13.70 -4.15 -1.69
C PHE A 154 14.85 -4.54 -2.62
N PHE A 155 16.08 -4.32 -2.14
CA PHE A 155 17.36 -4.65 -2.79
C PHE A 155 18.23 -5.53 -1.89
#